data_AF-A0A965P0U8-F1
#
_entry.id   AF-A0A965P0U8-F1
#
_cell.length_a   1.000
_cell.length_b   1.000
_cell.length_c   1.000
_cell.angle_alpha   90.00
_cell.angle_beta   90.00
_cell.angle_gamma   90.00
#
_symmetry.space_group_name_H-M   'P 1'
#
loop_
_entity.id
_entity.type
_entity.pdbx_description
1 polymer ?
#
loop_
_entity_poly.entity_id
_entity_poly.type
_entity_poly.pdbx_seq_one_letter_code
_entity_poly.pdbx_strand_id
1 'polypeptide(L)' 'AYFKRIDDMRLKNPRLVGFGISDRESFLKASNGASGAIIGSAFVKLLGNAKNLREEIVEFVKSIKGLK' A
#
# COMPACT_ATOMS: atom_id res chain seq x y z
N ALA A 1 10.89 5.72 -14.31
CA ALA A 1 12.19 5.05 -14.53
C ALA A 1 12.30 3.69 -13.82
N TYR A 2 12.16 3.62 -12.49
CA TYR A 2 12.34 2.35 -11.73
C TYR A 2 11.32 1.25 -12.04
N PHE A 3 10.01 1.51 -11.88
CA PHE A 3 8.98 0.49 -12.10
C PHE A 3 8.95 -0.03 -13.53
N LYS A 4 9.12 0.86 -14.51
CA LYS A 4 9.24 0.48 -15.93
C LYS A 4 10.38 -0.52 -16.17
N ARG A 5 11.56 -0.28 -15.58
CA ARG A 5 12.69 -1.21 -15.69
C ARG A 5 12.35 -2.59 -15.15
N ILE A 6 11.70 -2.65 -13.98
CA ILE A 6 11.29 -3.91 -13.36
C ILE A 6 10.23 -4.61 -14.23
N ASP A 7 9.30 -3.85 -14.82
CA ASP A 7 8.28 -4.37 -15.73
C ASP A 7 8.88 -4.99 -17.00
N ASP A 8 9.86 -4.30 -17.60
CA ASP A 8 10.59 -4.74 -18.77
C ASP A 8 11.41 -6.04 -18.52
N MET A 9 11.63 -6.45 -17.26
CA MET A 9 12.29 -7.73 -16.91
C MET A 9 11.41 -8.97 -17.14
N ARG A 10 10.11 -8.80 -17.40
CA ARG A 10 9.14 -9.91 -17.67
C ARG A 10 9.25 -11.06 -16.65
N LEU A 11 9.31 -10.69 -15.37
CA LEU A 11 9.42 -11.64 -14.27
C LEU A 11 8.17 -12.53 -14.20
N LYS A 12 8.38 -13.83 -13.95
CA LYS A 12 7.28 -14.82 -13.87
C LYS A 12 6.43 -14.66 -12.60
N ASN A 13 7.03 -14.16 -11.53
CA ASN A 13 6.37 -14.10 -10.23
C ASN A 13 5.60 -12.79 -10.07
N PRO A 14 4.39 -12.83 -9.48
CA PRO A 14 3.67 -11.63 -9.05
C PRO A 14 4.55 -10.74 -8.19
N ARG A 15 4.44 -9.42 -8.36
CA ARG A 15 5.31 -8.45 -7.68
C ARG A 15 4.48 -7.55 -6.78
N LEU A 16 5.02 -7.23 -5.62
CA LEU A 16 4.43 -6.28 -4.69
C LEU A 16 5.38 -5.10 -4.46
N VAL A 17 4.82 -3.90 -4.31
CA VAL A 17 5.58 -2.69 -3.99
C VAL A 17 5.37 -2.35 -2.52
N GLY A 18 6.44 -2.16 -1.75
CA GLY A 18 6.37 -2.00 -0.28
C GLY A 18 6.94 -0.69 0.28
N PHE A 19 7.20 0.30 -0.57
CA PHE A 19 7.84 1.55 -0.16
C PHE A 19 7.01 2.76 -0.57
N GLY A 20 6.99 3.78 0.30
CA GLY A 20 6.35 5.08 0.01
C GLY A 20 4.82 5.04 -0.12
N ILE A 21 4.16 4.09 0.56
CA ILE A 21 2.69 3.96 0.52
C ILE A 21 2.11 4.34 1.88
N SER A 22 1.23 5.33 1.90
CA SER A 22 0.60 5.88 3.11
C SER A 22 -0.91 6.08 3.02
N ASP A 23 -1.45 6.07 1.81
CA ASP A 23 -2.82 6.46 1.51
C ASP A 23 -3.29 5.76 0.22
N ARG A 24 -4.54 5.99 -0.14
CA ARG A 24 -5.15 5.42 -1.34
C ARG A 24 -4.41 5.80 -2.62
N GLU A 25 -4.00 7.06 -2.76
CA GLU A 25 -3.38 7.55 -3.98
C GLU A 25 -2.02 6.87 -4.21
N SER A 26 -1.19 6.84 -3.17
CA SER A 26 0.09 6.13 -3.17
C SER A 26 -0.08 4.62 -3.33
N PHE A 27 -1.13 4.01 -2.76
CA PHE A 27 -1.46 2.60 -2.98
C PHE A 27 -1.81 2.31 -4.44
N LEU A 28 -2.65 3.15 -5.07
CA LEU A 28 -3.03 3.00 -6.48
C LEU A 28 -1.82 3.17 -7.40
N LYS A 29 -0.97 4.17 -7.13
CA LYS A 29 0.27 4.39 -7.88
C LYS A 29 1.25 3.21 -7.74
N ALA A 30 1.41 2.67 -6.54
CA ALA A 30 2.31 1.56 -6.27
C ALA A 30 1.79 0.24 -6.85
N SER A 31 0.46 0.05 -6.87
CA SER A 31 -0.17 -1.13 -7.47
C SER A 31 -0.22 -1.05 -9.00
N ASN A 32 -0.03 0.15 -9.60
CA ASN A 32 -0.01 0.31 -11.04
C ASN A 32 1.26 -0.34 -11.65
N GLY A 33 1.09 -1.41 -12.43
CA GLY A 33 2.21 -2.21 -12.96
C GLY A 33 2.79 -3.23 -11.96
N ALA A 34 2.09 -3.48 -10.86
CA ALA A 34 2.39 -4.52 -9.89
C ALA A 34 1.14 -5.35 -9.58
N SER A 35 1.32 -6.47 -8.89
CA SER A 35 0.22 -7.32 -8.43
C SER A 35 -0.39 -6.84 -7.11
N GLY A 36 0.14 -5.74 -6.54
CA GLY A 36 -0.36 -5.12 -5.33
C GLY A 36 0.72 -4.32 -4.59
N ALA A 37 0.38 -3.89 -3.37
CA ALA A 37 1.22 -3.05 -2.53
C ALA A 37 1.19 -3.49 -1.06
N ILE A 38 2.30 -3.25 -0.35
CA ILE A 38 2.48 -3.50 1.09
C ILE A 38 2.58 -2.16 1.81
N ILE A 39 1.75 -1.98 2.84
CA ILE A 39 1.71 -0.75 3.65
C ILE A 39 2.24 -1.06 5.04
N GLY A 40 3.53 -0.77 5.28
CA GLY A 40 4.19 -1.04 6.55
C GLY A 40 4.27 0.18 7.46
N SER A 41 5.09 1.16 7.07
CA SER A 41 5.43 2.30 7.94
C SER A 41 4.22 3.16 8.33
N ALA A 42 3.28 3.38 7.41
CA ALA A 42 2.04 4.10 7.71
C ALA A 42 1.14 3.33 8.68
N PHE A 43 1.09 2.00 8.57
CA PHE A 43 0.33 1.16 9.48
C PHE A 43 0.94 1.17 10.89
N VAL A 44 2.26 1.01 11.02
CA VAL A 44 2.93 1.09 12.33
C VAL A 44 2.75 2.46 12.98
N LYS A 45 2.80 3.55 12.20
CA LYS A 45 2.50 4.90 12.70
C LYS A 45 1.07 5.04 13.20
N LEU A 46 0.11 4.42 12.53
CA LEU A 46 -1.27 4.37 13.00
C LEU A 46 -1.37 3.64 14.33
N LEU A 47 -0.77 2.45 14.44
CA LEU A 47 -0.78 1.68 15.69
C LEU A 47 -0.16 2.45 16.87
N GLY A 48 0.90 3.24 16.62
CA GLY A 48 1.56 4.04 17.65
C GLY A 48 0.77 5.25 18.14
N ASN A 49 -0.21 5.74 17.36
CA ASN A 49 -1.01 6.93 17.68
C ASN A 49 -2.48 6.62 18.01
N ALA A 50 -2.92 5.38 17.80
CA ALA A 50 -4.31 4.99 17.92
C ALA A 50 -4.81 5.04 19.36
N LYS A 51 -6.01 5.61 19.55
CA LYS A 51 -6.76 5.59 20.81
C LYS A 51 -7.76 4.44 20.83
N ASN A 52 -8.37 4.13 19.68
CA ASN A 52 -9.25 2.98 19.48
C ASN A 52 -8.70 2.11 18.34
N LEU A 53 -7.82 1.17 18.71
CA LEU A 53 -7.08 0.35 17.76
C LEU A 53 -7.98 -0.37 16.75
N ARG A 54 -9.09 -0.95 17.21
CA ARG A 54 -9.96 -1.75 16.34
C ARG A 54 -10.66 -0.89 15.30
N GLU A 55 -11.24 0.22 15.73
CA GLU A 55 -11.97 1.14 14.87
C GLU A 55 -11.01 1.81 13.88
N GLU A 56 -9.87 2.31 14.36
CA GLU A 56 -8.90 3.01 13.52
C GLU A 56 -8.24 2.10 12.49
N ILE A 57 -7.98 0.83 12.81
CA ILE A 57 -7.50 -0.16 11.82
C ILE A 57 -8.56 -0.37 10.72
N VAL A 58 -9.83 -0.50 11.08
CA VAL A 58 -10.92 -0.70 10.12
C VAL A 58 -11.05 0.50 9.19
N GLU A 59 -11.06 1.71 9.75
CA GLU A 59 -11.15 2.96 8.99
C GLU A 59 -9.93 3.16 8.09
N PHE A 60 -8.73 2.83 8.57
CA PHE A 60 -7.53 2.85 7.74
C PHE A 60 -7.65 1.93 6.54
N VAL A 61 -8.03 0.66 6.74
CA VAL A 61 -8.20 -0.30 5.65
C VAL A 61 -9.29 0.16 4.67
N LYS A 62 -10.41 0.71 5.17
CA LYS A 62 -11.46 1.27 4.31
C LYS A 62 -10.94 2.43 3.47
N SER A 63 -10.19 3.36 4.06
CA SER A 63 -9.61 4.52 3.37
C SER A 63 -8.71 4.11 2.20
N ILE A 64 -7.87 3.08 2.41
CA ILE A 64 -7.01 2.52 1.35
C ILE A 64 -7.85 1.86 0.26
N LYS A 65 -8.82 1.02 0.64
CA LYS A 65 -9.70 0.32 -0.30
C LYS A 65 -10.68 1.25 -1.02
N GLY A 66 -10.90 2.46 -0.51
CA GLY A 66 -11.87 3.42 -1.04
C GLY A 66 -13.31 2.99 -0.76
N LEU A 67 -13.52 2.27 0.34
CA LEU A 67 -14.83 1.90 0.83
C LEU A 67 -15.39 3.07 1.67
N LYS A 68 -16.64 3.43 1.41
CA LYS A 68 -17.39 4.36 2.26
C LYS A 68 -17.86 3.66 3.53
#